data_AF-A0A1C4Q6L0-F1
#
_entry.id   AF-A0A1C4Q6L0-F1
#
_cell.length_a   1.000
_cell.length_b   1.000
_cell.length_c   1.000
_cell.angle_alpha   90.00
_cell.angle_beta   90.00
_cell.angle_gamma   90.00
#
_symmetry.space_group_name_H-M   'P 1'
#
loop_
_entity.id
_entity.type
_entity.pdbx_description
1 polymer ?
#
loop_
_entity_poly.entity_id
_entity_poly.type
_entity_poly.pdbx_seq_one_letter_code
_entity_poly.pdbx_strand_id
1 'polypeptide(L)'
;MDTIASLFSFITTPVSWVIVQFHTVYGAIFGADTGWAWGLSIVSLVILIRICLIPLFVKQIKATRAMQTLQPEMKKIQERYKTDKQRQSEEMMKLYKETGTNPLSSCLPILAQSPFFFALYHVLNAIATGSTIGVINESLLASARKAHIVGAPLAAKFTDSSSTVEALGASLMDVRVVTAIMIVLMSASQFYTQRQLMTKNVDTTVKTPFMQQQKMLMYVFPVMFAVFGINFPVGVLVYWLTTNVWTMGQQMYVIRNNPTPGSKAQAAYLERLTKHVTHHGKTRRRSEKTIVKAIVAKGRDRNEFERKFINALSKAGLAAQADGTVLKGETAVLENENGTPGTGAPKRQQPKRQSKAQRQGGPRAAGESGTATGHAADDSSPTSLSKAPDEQDSKPAAGAKKAQPQSGGGGRSKAQSGQRKGPQRPKSPSKK
;
A
#
# COMPACT_ATOMS: atom_id res chain seq x y z
N MET A 1 41.56 -4.89 2.96
CA MET A 1 40.09 -4.88 3.12
C MET A 1 39.57 -3.54 3.64
N ASP A 2 40.37 -2.49 3.50
CA ASP A 2 40.41 -1.36 4.44
C ASP A 2 39.54 -0.19 3.97
N THR A 3 39.29 -0.10 2.67
CA THR A 3 38.36 0.86 2.05
C THR A 3 36.91 0.62 2.47
N ILE A 4 36.49 -0.65 2.60
CA ILE A 4 35.14 -1.01 3.04
C ILE A 4 35.00 -0.75 4.55
N ALA A 5 36.00 -1.15 5.34
CA ALA A 5 36.03 -0.86 6.79
C ALA A 5 36.02 0.64 7.08
N SER A 6 36.77 1.44 6.31
CA SER A 6 36.80 2.91 6.36
C SER A 6 35.45 3.55 5.99
N LEU A 7 34.79 3.08 4.93
CA LEU A 7 33.47 3.56 4.54
C LEU A 7 32.42 3.31 5.62
N PHE A 8 32.48 2.16 6.30
CA PHE A 8 31.57 1.84 7.39
C PHE A 8 31.94 2.52 8.72
N SER A 9 33.22 2.75 9.04
CA SER A 9 33.62 3.43 10.28
C SER A 9 33.10 4.87 10.33
N PHE A 10 33.08 5.57 9.18
CA PHE A 10 32.50 6.91 9.05
C PHE A 10 31.03 6.99 9.50
N ILE A 11 30.23 5.93 9.31
CA ILE A 11 28.82 5.87 9.73
C ILE A 11 28.68 5.24 11.13
N THR A 12 29.51 4.24 11.42
CA THR A 12 29.46 3.46 12.67
C THR A 12 29.88 4.30 13.88
N THR A 13 30.89 5.15 13.76
CA THR A 13 31.34 6.01 14.88
C THR A 13 30.25 6.99 15.32
N PRO A 14 29.63 7.81 14.43
CA PRO A 14 28.48 8.65 14.81
C PRO A 14 27.30 7.85 15.38
N VAL A 15 26.98 6.67 14.80
CA VAL A 15 25.89 5.81 15.30
C VAL A 15 26.18 5.33 16.73
N SER A 16 27.39 4.82 16.99
CA SER A 16 27.81 4.41 18.34
C SER A 16 27.78 5.58 19.33
N TRP A 17 28.18 6.78 18.90
CA TRP A 17 28.17 7.97 19.74
C TRP A 17 26.76 8.40 20.12
N VAL A 18 25.81 8.42 19.17
CA VAL A 18 24.40 8.72 19.47
C VAL A 18 23.78 7.69 20.41
N ILE A 19 24.12 6.40 20.28
CA ILE A 19 23.69 5.36 21.23
C ILE A 19 24.20 5.67 22.64
N VAL A 20 25.48 6.02 22.79
CA VAL A 20 26.07 6.37 24.10
C VAL A 20 25.47 7.65 24.69
N GLN A 21 25.11 8.64 23.87
CA GLN A 21 24.40 9.83 24.36
C GLN A 21 23.01 9.49 24.93
N PHE A 22 22.20 8.72 24.18
CA PHE A 22 20.91 8.26 24.72
C PHE A 22 21.09 7.33 25.93
N HIS A 23 22.14 6.51 25.94
CA HIS A 23 22.42 5.58 27.04
C HIS A 23 22.81 6.33 28.31
N THR A 24 23.54 7.44 28.19
CA THR A 24 23.85 8.33 29.32
C THR A 24 22.56 8.93 29.91
N VAL A 25 21.65 9.40 29.04
CA VAL A 25 20.35 9.97 29.47
C VAL A 25 19.45 8.91 30.13
N TYR A 26 19.27 7.75 29.52
CA TYR A 26 18.42 6.70 30.08
C TYR A 26 19.08 5.97 31.25
N GLY A 27 20.40 5.88 31.28
CA GLY A 27 21.18 5.33 32.38
C GLY A 27 21.09 6.18 33.65
N ALA A 28 20.97 7.50 33.52
CA ALA A 28 20.68 8.39 34.65
C ALA A 28 19.26 8.22 35.23
N ILE A 29 18.31 7.69 34.46
CA ILE A 29 16.90 7.50 34.86
C ILE A 29 16.63 6.08 35.37
N PHE A 30 17.20 5.07 34.69
CA PHE A 30 16.89 3.64 34.90
C PHE A 30 18.08 2.83 35.41
N GLY A 31 19.28 3.41 35.51
CA GLY A 31 20.54 2.72 35.79
C GLY A 31 21.26 2.27 34.51
N ALA A 32 22.57 2.54 34.44
CA ALA A 32 23.39 2.35 33.23
C ALA A 32 23.41 0.90 32.71
N ASP A 33 23.49 -0.09 33.60
CA ASP A 33 23.60 -1.52 33.21
C ASP A 33 22.25 -2.17 32.84
N THR A 34 21.16 -1.41 32.83
CA THR A 34 19.83 -1.97 32.54
C THR A 34 19.57 -2.15 31.04
N GLY A 35 18.78 -3.18 30.71
CA GLY A 35 18.23 -3.34 29.36
C GLY A 35 17.30 -2.21 28.94
N TRP A 36 16.73 -1.46 29.89
CA TRP A 36 15.98 -0.24 29.58
C TRP A 36 16.89 0.88 29.06
N ALA A 37 18.04 1.12 29.70
CA ALA A 37 19.00 2.13 29.22
C ALA A 37 19.50 1.82 27.80
N TRP A 38 19.98 0.59 27.56
CA TRP A 38 20.47 0.19 26.24
C TRP A 38 19.36 0.03 25.20
N GLY A 39 18.22 -0.58 25.56
CA GLY A 39 17.08 -0.79 24.67
C GLY A 39 16.42 0.51 24.21
N LEU A 40 16.17 1.44 25.14
CA LEU A 40 15.61 2.76 24.80
C LEU A 40 16.59 3.59 23.97
N SER A 41 17.90 3.41 24.13
CA SER A 41 18.91 4.06 23.29
C SER A 41 18.86 3.60 21.83
N ILE A 42 18.69 2.29 21.60
CA ILE A 42 18.46 1.74 20.26
C ILE A 42 17.14 2.29 19.68
N VAL A 43 16.06 2.31 20.47
CA VAL A 43 14.76 2.84 20.05
C VAL A 43 14.84 4.32 19.65
N SER A 44 15.49 5.14 20.47
CA SER A 44 15.61 6.58 20.25
C SER A 44 16.57 6.94 19.11
N LEU A 45 17.63 6.16 18.89
CA LEU A 45 18.43 6.24 17.66
C LEU A 45 17.56 5.99 16.41
N VAL A 46 16.72 4.96 16.41
CA VAL A 46 15.82 4.68 15.27
C VAL A 46 14.89 5.85 15.02
N ILE A 47 14.26 6.38 16.08
CA ILE A 47 13.35 7.52 15.98
C ILE A 47 14.08 8.76 15.45
N LEU A 48 15.28 9.06 15.95
CA LEU A 48 16.11 10.18 15.48
C LEU A 48 16.43 10.07 13.99
N ILE A 49 16.99 8.93 13.55
CA ILE A 49 17.31 8.67 12.14
C ILE A 49 16.05 8.80 11.27
N ARG A 50 14.93 8.24 11.73
CA ARG A 50 13.66 8.31 11.00
C ARG A 50 13.13 9.74 10.87
N ILE A 51 13.26 10.57 11.89
CA ILE A 51 12.91 12.00 11.85
C ILE A 51 13.78 12.74 10.83
N CYS A 52 15.10 12.55 10.88
CA CYS A 52 16.04 13.14 9.91
C CYS A 52 15.72 12.73 8.45
N LEU A 53 15.24 11.50 8.24
CA LEU A 53 14.86 10.99 6.92
C LEU A 53 13.44 11.38 6.45
N ILE A 54 12.61 12.04 7.26
CA ILE A 54 11.24 12.47 6.87
C ILE A 54 11.20 13.20 5.51
N PRO A 55 12.06 14.19 5.21
CA PRO A 55 12.03 14.91 3.93
C PRO A 55 12.26 13.99 2.73
N LEU A 56 13.13 12.98 2.90
CA LEU A 56 13.44 11.97 1.89
C LEU A 56 12.29 10.96 1.75
N PHE A 57 11.68 10.50 2.85
CA PHE A 57 10.47 9.68 2.82
C PHE A 57 9.29 10.40 2.15
N VAL A 58 9.13 11.72 2.35
CA VAL A 58 8.11 12.52 1.66
C VAL A 58 8.35 12.56 0.14
N LYS A 59 9.61 12.69 -0.31
CA LYS A 59 9.95 12.58 -1.74
C LYS A 59 9.63 11.19 -2.30
N GLN A 60 9.97 10.12 -1.57
CA GLN A 60 9.64 8.74 -1.96
C GLN A 60 8.13 8.51 -2.07
N ILE A 61 7.34 8.96 -1.08
CA ILE A 61 5.88 8.84 -1.09
C ILE A 61 5.26 9.56 -2.31
N LYS A 62 5.80 10.71 -2.72
CA LYS A 62 5.36 11.42 -3.94
C LYS A 62 5.64 10.58 -5.19
N ALA A 63 6.84 10.01 -5.32
CA ALA A 63 7.20 9.14 -6.44
C ALA A 63 6.33 7.87 -6.53
N THR A 64 6.07 7.20 -5.40
CA THR A 64 5.16 6.04 -5.33
C THR A 64 3.74 6.40 -5.76
N ARG A 65 3.27 7.63 -5.52
CA ARG A 65 1.94 8.07 -5.98
C ARG A 65 1.87 8.39 -7.45
N ALA A 66 2.91 8.98 -8.03
CA ALA A 66 3.00 9.16 -9.47
C ALA A 66 2.82 7.80 -10.18
N MET A 67 3.48 6.76 -9.67
CA MET A 67 3.29 5.39 -10.14
C MET A 67 1.85 4.87 -9.94
N GLN A 68 1.20 5.19 -8.83
CA GLN A 68 -0.21 4.82 -8.60
C GLN A 68 -1.18 5.53 -9.56
N THR A 69 -0.94 6.81 -9.90
CA THR A 69 -1.77 7.54 -10.88
C THR A 69 -1.67 7.00 -12.30
N LEU A 70 -0.61 6.25 -12.63
CA LEU A 70 -0.45 5.60 -13.95
C LEU A 70 -1.16 4.24 -14.06
N GLN A 71 -1.71 3.69 -12.98
CA GLN A 71 -2.39 2.39 -12.98
C GLN A 71 -3.48 2.22 -14.05
N PRO A 72 -4.38 3.19 -14.34
CA PRO A 72 -5.35 3.03 -15.43
C PRO A 72 -4.69 2.94 -16.81
N GLU A 73 -3.65 3.72 -17.11
CA GLU A 73 -2.94 3.64 -18.39
C GLU A 73 -2.13 2.33 -18.50
N MET A 74 -1.47 1.91 -17.42
CA MET A 74 -0.82 0.59 -17.33
C MET A 74 -1.81 -0.55 -17.58
N LYS A 75 -3.07 -0.42 -17.12
CA LYS A 75 -4.15 -1.39 -17.39
C LYS A 75 -4.52 -1.41 -18.87
N LYS A 76 -4.72 -0.25 -19.50
CA LYS A 76 -5.02 -0.15 -20.94
C LYS A 76 -3.90 -0.76 -21.81
N ILE A 77 -2.63 -0.53 -21.46
CA ILE A 77 -1.48 -1.15 -22.16
C ILE A 77 -1.50 -2.67 -21.97
N GLN A 78 -1.73 -3.15 -20.75
CA GLN A 78 -1.84 -4.59 -20.47
C GLN A 78 -3.00 -5.25 -21.21
N GLU A 79 -4.12 -4.55 -21.36
CA GLU A 79 -5.31 -5.05 -22.05
C GLU A 79 -5.19 -5.01 -23.57
N ARG A 80 -4.50 -3.99 -24.12
CA ARG A 80 -4.20 -3.85 -25.56
C ARG A 80 -3.18 -4.89 -26.04
N TYR A 81 -2.16 -5.17 -25.23
CA TYR A 81 -1.06 -6.07 -25.58
C TYR A 81 -1.06 -7.35 -24.73
N LYS A 82 -2.23 -7.98 -24.48
CA LYS A 82 -2.32 -9.21 -23.67
C LYS A 82 -1.45 -10.34 -24.21
N THR A 83 -1.48 -10.53 -25.52
CA THR A 83 -0.81 -11.62 -26.26
C THR A 83 0.67 -11.33 -26.55
N ASP A 84 1.05 -10.05 -26.69
CA ASP A 84 2.42 -9.64 -26.98
C ASP A 84 3.09 -9.06 -25.74
N LYS A 85 3.79 -9.93 -25.00
CA LYS A 85 4.51 -9.58 -23.78
C LYS A 85 5.69 -8.63 -24.01
N GLN A 86 6.28 -8.65 -25.20
CA GLN A 86 7.42 -7.79 -25.52
C GLN A 86 6.95 -6.36 -25.77
N ARG A 87 5.97 -6.15 -26.67
CA ARG A 87 5.33 -4.84 -26.89
C ARG A 87 4.71 -4.29 -25.61
N GLN A 88 4.09 -5.15 -24.79
CA GLN A 88 3.57 -4.77 -23.48
C GLN A 88 4.66 -4.17 -22.59
N SER A 89 5.85 -4.76 -22.54
CA SER A 89 6.98 -4.25 -21.75
C SER A 89 7.53 -2.93 -22.32
N GLU A 90 7.66 -2.84 -23.66
CA GLU A 90 8.16 -1.67 -24.37
C GLU A 90 7.25 -0.44 -24.17
N GLU A 91 5.93 -0.58 -24.39
CA GLU A 91 4.96 0.51 -24.18
C GLU A 91 4.81 0.88 -22.70
N MET A 92 4.91 -0.07 -21.77
CA MET A 92 4.96 0.24 -20.33
C MET A 92 6.20 1.08 -19.98
N MET A 93 7.37 0.75 -20.53
CA MET A 93 8.60 1.52 -20.30
C MET A 93 8.56 2.89 -20.98
N LYS A 94 7.88 3.00 -22.12
CA LYS A 94 7.62 4.27 -22.80
C LYS A 94 6.69 5.17 -21.99
N LEU A 95 5.58 4.64 -21.46
CA LEU A 95 4.69 5.36 -20.54
C LEU A 95 5.46 5.90 -19.33
N TYR A 96 6.34 5.09 -18.71
CA TYR A 96 7.18 5.55 -17.60
C TYR A 96 8.13 6.70 -17.97
N LYS A 97 8.71 6.67 -19.18
CA LYS A 97 9.57 7.75 -19.69
C LYS A 97 8.79 9.03 -19.98
N GLU A 98 7.68 8.93 -20.72
CA GLU A 98 6.82 10.07 -21.10
C GLU A 98 6.23 10.79 -19.88
N THR A 99 5.94 10.04 -18.82
CA THR A 99 5.37 10.56 -17.56
C THR A 99 6.43 10.90 -16.50
N GLY A 100 7.72 10.79 -16.84
CA GLY A 100 8.84 11.07 -15.92
C GLY A 100 8.88 10.19 -14.65
N THR A 101 8.18 9.06 -14.64
CA THR A 101 7.96 8.23 -13.44
C THR A 101 8.85 6.98 -13.48
N ASN A 102 9.80 6.87 -12.54
CA ASN A 102 10.76 5.76 -12.51
C ASN A 102 10.27 4.59 -11.61
N PRO A 103 10.17 3.34 -12.12
CA PRO A 103 9.81 2.18 -11.30
C PRO A 103 10.79 1.89 -10.15
N LEU A 104 12.08 2.22 -10.30
CA LEU A 104 13.09 2.06 -9.25
C LEU A 104 12.91 3.02 -8.06
N SER A 105 12.12 4.09 -8.20
CA SER A 105 11.81 4.97 -7.06
C SER A 105 11.05 4.26 -5.93
N SER A 106 10.48 3.08 -6.19
CA SER A 106 9.82 2.25 -5.18
C SER A 106 10.77 1.43 -4.30
N CYS A 107 11.99 1.11 -4.75
CA CYS A 107 13.02 0.43 -3.94
C CYS A 107 13.98 1.39 -3.23
N LEU A 108 13.95 2.68 -3.59
CA LEU A 108 14.69 3.76 -2.93
C LEU A 108 14.56 3.79 -1.38
N PRO A 109 13.42 3.44 -0.74
CA PRO A 109 13.34 3.34 0.73
C PRO A 109 14.32 2.32 1.33
N ILE A 110 14.56 1.19 0.64
CA ILE A 110 15.47 0.13 1.11
C ILE A 110 16.92 0.61 0.98
N LEU A 111 17.27 1.22 -0.16
CA LEU A 111 18.60 1.76 -0.42
C LEU A 111 18.96 2.92 0.51
N ALA A 112 18.00 3.79 0.87
CA ALA A 112 18.24 4.89 1.80
C ALA A 112 18.38 4.42 3.26
N GLN A 113 17.76 3.30 3.63
CA GLN A 113 17.81 2.74 4.99
C GLN A 113 19.04 1.84 5.22
N SER A 114 19.58 1.20 4.17
CA SER A 114 20.63 0.18 4.34
C SER A 114 21.92 0.67 5.02
N PRO A 115 22.44 1.90 4.82
CA PRO A 115 23.67 2.33 5.49
C PRO A 115 23.49 2.42 7.01
N PHE A 116 22.34 2.91 7.47
CA PHE A 116 21.99 3.00 8.89
C PHE A 116 21.77 1.62 9.51
N PHE A 117 21.15 0.70 8.76
CA PHE A 117 21.02 -0.69 9.19
C PHE A 117 22.39 -1.35 9.37
N PHE A 118 23.29 -1.24 8.38
CA PHE A 118 24.63 -1.84 8.47
C PHE A 118 25.43 -1.25 9.63
N ALA A 119 25.47 0.07 9.80
CA ALA A 119 26.18 0.71 10.90
C ALA A 119 25.69 0.21 12.28
N LEU A 120 24.37 0.17 12.51
CA LEU A 120 23.83 -0.32 13.76
C LEU A 120 24.01 -1.84 13.94
N TYR A 121 23.88 -2.63 12.87
CA TYR A 121 24.17 -4.06 12.90
C TYR A 121 25.63 -4.32 13.29
N HIS A 122 26.58 -3.55 12.74
CA HIS A 122 27.99 -3.62 13.12
C HIS A 122 28.19 -3.31 14.61
N VAL A 123 27.56 -2.24 15.13
CA VAL A 123 27.63 -1.91 16.57
C VAL A 123 27.10 -3.05 17.44
N LEU A 124 25.89 -3.54 17.16
CA LEU A 124 25.23 -4.55 17.99
C LEU A 124 25.85 -5.94 17.85
N ASN A 125 26.36 -6.29 16.67
CA ASN A 125 27.09 -7.55 16.49
C ASN A 125 28.47 -7.52 17.14
N ALA A 126 29.17 -6.37 17.16
CA ALA A 126 30.43 -6.23 17.91
C ALA A 126 30.19 -6.37 19.43
N ILE A 127 29.10 -5.79 19.96
CA ILE A 127 28.68 -6.02 21.35
C ILE A 127 28.41 -7.52 21.60
N ALA A 128 27.73 -8.20 20.67
CA ALA A 128 27.47 -9.63 20.74
C ALA A 128 28.76 -10.49 20.72
N THR A 129 29.75 -10.13 19.89
CA THR A 129 31.04 -10.84 19.82
C THR A 129 32.04 -10.44 20.91
N GLY A 130 31.75 -9.41 21.72
CA GLY A 130 32.66 -8.94 22.76
C GLY A 130 33.81 -8.09 22.22
N SER A 131 33.52 -7.19 21.27
CA SER A 131 34.51 -6.32 20.64
C SER A 131 34.10 -4.84 20.77
N THR A 132 35.05 -3.98 21.11
CA THR A 132 34.85 -2.53 21.14
C THR A 132 34.62 -1.96 19.74
N ILE A 133 33.81 -0.90 19.63
CA ILE A 133 33.46 -0.32 18.32
C ILE A 133 33.05 1.15 18.40
N GLY A 134 33.60 1.97 17.51
CA GLY A 134 33.37 3.41 17.51
C GLY A 134 33.79 4.03 18.85
N VAL A 135 32.83 4.55 19.62
CA VAL A 135 33.09 5.09 20.98
C VAL A 135 32.73 4.12 22.12
N ILE A 136 32.26 2.90 21.82
CA ILE A 136 31.96 1.89 22.85
C ILE A 136 33.26 1.22 23.28
N ASN A 137 33.75 1.64 24.45
CA ASN A 137 34.91 1.11 25.15
C ASN A 137 34.56 -0.15 25.98
N GLU A 138 35.54 -0.72 26.67
CA GLU A 138 35.38 -1.97 27.45
C GLU A 138 34.30 -1.88 28.55
N SER A 139 34.17 -0.75 29.25
CA SER A 139 33.17 -0.61 30.31
C SER A 139 31.74 -0.51 29.74
N LEU A 140 31.55 0.26 28.66
CA LEU A 140 30.28 0.31 27.94
C LEU A 140 29.93 -1.03 27.27
N LEU A 141 30.93 -1.75 26.76
CA LEU A 141 30.76 -3.09 26.20
C LEU A 141 30.31 -4.09 27.27
N ALA A 142 30.96 -4.10 28.45
CA ALA A 142 30.58 -4.93 29.57
C ALA A 142 29.17 -4.62 30.09
N SER A 143 28.80 -3.33 30.13
CA SER A 143 27.45 -2.87 30.46
C SER A 143 26.42 -3.39 29.43
N ALA A 144 26.67 -3.20 28.13
CA ALA A 144 25.77 -3.60 27.05
C ALA A 144 25.56 -5.13 26.98
N ARG A 145 26.57 -5.92 27.34
CA ARG A 145 26.47 -7.39 27.37
C ARG A 145 25.64 -7.92 28.55
N LYS A 146 25.65 -7.21 29.69
CA LYS A 146 24.81 -7.52 30.88
C LYS A 146 23.37 -7.01 30.76
N ALA A 147 23.07 -6.19 29.75
CA ALA A 147 21.77 -5.55 29.60
C ALA A 147 20.71 -6.55 29.08
N HIS A 148 19.63 -6.75 29.85
CA HIS A 148 18.55 -7.71 29.57
C HIS A 148 17.24 -7.02 29.18
N ILE A 149 16.71 -7.33 28.00
CA ILE A 149 15.38 -6.87 27.52
C ILE A 149 14.40 -8.04 27.64
N VAL A 150 13.39 -7.89 28.50
CA VAL A 150 12.34 -8.91 28.74
C VAL A 150 12.94 -10.29 29.08
N GLY A 151 14.03 -10.31 29.84
CA GLY A 151 14.75 -11.54 30.23
C GLY A 151 15.83 -12.03 29.26
N ALA A 152 15.93 -11.49 28.04
CA ALA A 152 16.96 -11.87 27.08
C ALA A 152 18.10 -10.83 27.00
N PRO A 153 19.40 -11.22 27.04
CA PRO A 153 20.51 -10.29 26.88
C PRO A 153 20.53 -9.70 25.47
N LEU A 154 20.82 -8.39 25.33
CA LEU A 154 20.93 -7.75 23.99
C LEU A 154 21.93 -8.45 23.05
N ALA A 155 23.00 -8.99 23.65
CA ALA A 155 24.11 -9.65 22.98
C ALA A 155 23.78 -11.08 22.48
N ALA A 156 22.79 -11.75 23.08
CA ALA A 156 22.49 -13.14 22.79
C ALA A 156 21.76 -13.33 21.45
N LYS A 157 21.93 -14.50 20.84
CA LYS A 157 21.24 -14.97 19.62
C LYS A 157 20.44 -16.22 19.92
N PHE A 158 19.41 -16.50 19.12
CA PHE A 158 18.60 -17.73 19.26
C PHE A 158 19.43 -19.02 19.07
N THR A 159 20.48 -18.94 18.26
CA THR A 159 21.39 -20.04 17.89
C THR A 159 22.51 -20.29 18.90
N ASP A 160 22.66 -19.47 19.95
CA ASP A 160 23.75 -19.61 20.92
C ASP A 160 23.57 -20.86 21.80
N SER A 161 24.69 -21.38 22.35
CA SER A 161 24.67 -22.50 23.30
C SER A 161 24.21 -22.05 24.68
N SER A 162 23.76 -23.01 25.51
CA SER A 162 23.39 -22.73 26.91
C SER A 162 24.54 -22.04 27.67
N SER A 163 25.76 -22.54 27.53
CA SER A 163 26.97 -21.94 28.13
C SER A 163 27.23 -20.49 27.72
N THR A 164 26.96 -20.11 26.46
CA THR A 164 27.10 -18.73 25.99
C THR A 164 26.04 -17.81 26.59
N VAL A 165 24.79 -18.31 26.73
CA VAL A 165 23.67 -17.54 27.28
C VAL A 165 23.78 -17.42 28.81
N GLU A 166 24.22 -18.47 29.49
CA GLU A 166 24.52 -18.48 30.93
C GLU A 166 25.66 -17.51 31.27
N ALA A 167 26.71 -17.43 30.44
CA ALA A 167 27.78 -16.43 30.57
C ALA A 167 27.31 -14.98 30.37
N LEU A 168 26.11 -14.77 29.81
CA LEU A 168 25.45 -13.46 29.71
C LEU A 168 24.43 -13.23 30.85
N GLY A 169 24.18 -14.21 31.72
CA GLY A 169 23.30 -14.10 32.88
C GLY A 169 21.83 -14.46 32.64
N ALA A 170 21.50 -15.17 31.56
CA ALA A 170 20.13 -15.55 31.20
C ALA A 170 19.94 -17.06 31.02
N SER A 171 18.68 -17.51 30.91
CA SER A 171 18.38 -18.86 30.45
C SER A 171 18.26 -18.95 28.93
N LEU A 172 18.64 -20.09 28.37
CA LEU A 172 18.47 -20.39 26.95
C LEU A 172 17.00 -20.35 26.50
N MET A 173 16.06 -20.64 27.42
CA MET A 173 14.63 -20.60 27.13
C MET A 173 14.11 -19.15 27.00
N ASP A 174 14.57 -18.23 27.85
CA ASP A 174 14.17 -16.80 27.77
C ASP A 174 14.60 -16.20 26.43
N VAL A 175 15.87 -16.41 26.03
CA VAL A 175 16.40 -15.93 24.74
C VAL A 175 15.59 -16.48 23.57
N ARG A 176 15.24 -17.78 23.60
CA ARG A 176 14.47 -18.42 22.52
C ARG A 176 13.04 -17.89 22.46
N VAL A 177 12.35 -17.77 23.59
CA VAL A 177 10.97 -17.28 23.68
C VAL A 177 10.89 -15.81 23.25
N VAL A 178 11.75 -14.94 23.79
CA VAL A 178 11.80 -13.51 23.44
C VAL A 178 12.11 -13.33 21.96
N THR A 179 13.10 -14.05 21.43
CA THR A 179 13.45 -13.98 19.99
C THR A 179 12.29 -14.45 19.10
N ALA A 180 11.65 -15.56 19.44
CA ALA A 180 10.49 -16.06 18.69
C ALA A 180 9.33 -15.05 18.70
N ILE A 181 9.01 -14.45 19.86
CA ILE A 181 8.01 -13.39 19.98
C ILE A 181 8.38 -12.18 19.12
N MET A 182 9.63 -11.71 19.17
CA MET A 182 10.09 -10.59 18.34
C MET A 182 9.96 -10.89 16.85
N ILE A 183 10.37 -12.07 16.38
CA ILE A 183 10.25 -12.49 14.98
C ILE A 183 8.77 -12.55 14.54
N VAL A 184 7.87 -13.07 15.39
CA VAL A 184 6.42 -13.10 15.12
C VAL A 184 5.85 -11.68 15.04
N LEU A 185 6.17 -10.80 16.00
CA LEU A 185 5.72 -9.41 16.02
C LEU A 185 6.26 -8.61 14.83
N MET A 186 7.53 -8.80 14.46
CA MET A 186 8.15 -8.22 13.26
C MET A 186 7.43 -8.68 11.99
N SER A 187 7.17 -9.99 11.87
CA SER A 187 6.48 -10.57 10.71
C SER A 187 5.03 -10.08 10.60
N ALA A 188 4.29 -10.06 11.71
CA ALA A 188 2.91 -9.60 11.76
C ALA A 188 2.79 -8.09 11.46
N SER A 189 3.65 -7.26 12.04
CA SER A 189 3.66 -5.80 11.79
C SER A 189 4.07 -5.44 10.36
N GLN A 190 5.05 -6.15 9.78
CA GLN A 190 5.44 -5.98 8.37
C GLN A 190 4.30 -6.41 7.44
N PHE A 191 3.74 -7.61 7.66
CA PHE A 191 2.62 -8.12 6.88
C PHE A 191 1.40 -7.19 6.94
N TYR A 192 1.05 -6.70 8.13
CA TYR A 192 -0.02 -5.73 8.33
C TYR A 192 0.24 -4.44 7.53
N THR A 193 1.44 -3.86 7.65
CA THR A 193 1.83 -2.61 6.98
C THR A 193 1.76 -2.76 5.45
N GLN A 194 2.25 -3.88 4.92
CA GLN A 194 2.27 -4.16 3.50
C GLN A 194 0.87 -4.48 2.96
N ARG A 195 0.05 -5.25 3.69
CA ARG A 195 -1.38 -5.48 3.39
C ARG A 195 -2.18 -4.17 3.42
N GLN A 196 -1.90 -3.27 4.37
CA GLN A 196 -2.57 -1.98 4.48
C GLN A 196 -2.30 -1.10 3.24
N LEU A 197 -1.05 -1.05 2.77
CA LEU A 197 -0.69 -0.33 1.55
C LEU A 197 -1.39 -0.92 0.31
N MET A 198 -1.42 -2.24 0.17
CA MET A 198 -2.08 -2.91 -0.96
C MET A 198 -3.60 -2.71 -0.98
N THR A 199 -4.27 -2.83 0.17
CA THR A 199 -5.74 -2.86 0.24
C THR A 199 -6.41 -1.49 0.30
N LYS A 200 -5.71 -0.44 0.73
CA LYS A 200 -6.28 0.91 0.91
C LYS A 200 -5.90 1.91 -0.18
N ASN A 201 -4.75 1.74 -0.83
CA ASN A 201 -4.19 2.72 -1.78
C ASN A 201 -4.11 2.24 -3.24
N VAL A 202 -4.46 0.99 -3.55
CA VAL A 202 -4.37 0.43 -4.91
C VAL A 202 -5.68 -0.27 -5.31
N ASP A 203 -6.08 -0.08 -6.57
CA ASP A 203 -7.09 -0.94 -7.19
C ASP A 203 -6.49 -2.32 -7.50
N THR A 204 -6.94 -3.34 -6.77
CA THR A 204 -6.48 -4.72 -6.91
C THR A 204 -6.92 -5.41 -8.21
N THR A 205 -7.73 -4.76 -9.07
CA THR A 205 -8.12 -5.31 -10.37
C THR A 205 -6.96 -5.34 -11.38
N VAL A 206 -5.91 -4.54 -11.19
CA VAL A 206 -4.76 -4.48 -12.11
C VAL A 206 -3.60 -5.34 -11.62
N LYS A 207 -3.35 -6.48 -12.29
CA LYS A 207 -2.21 -7.37 -12.01
C LYS A 207 -0.91 -6.86 -12.65
N THR A 208 -0.48 -5.64 -12.31
CA THR A 208 0.80 -5.11 -12.81
C THR A 208 1.99 -5.93 -12.27
N PRO A 209 3.13 -5.99 -12.98
CA PRO A 209 4.35 -6.62 -12.46
C PRO A 209 4.79 -6.02 -11.11
N PHE A 210 4.62 -4.71 -10.94
CA PHE A 210 4.84 -4.00 -9.68
C PHE A 210 3.96 -4.54 -8.54
N MET A 211 2.67 -4.75 -8.78
CA MET A 211 1.75 -5.31 -7.79
C MET A 211 2.05 -6.77 -7.47
N GLN A 212 2.53 -7.55 -8.45
CA GLN A 212 3.00 -8.92 -8.22
C GLN A 212 4.27 -8.93 -7.36
N GLN A 213 5.26 -8.08 -7.65
CA GLN A 213 6.46 -7.91 -6.83
C GLN A 213 6.12 -7.49 -5.40
N GLN A 214 5.21 -6.52 -5.22
CA GLN A 214 4.78 -6.07 -3.91
C GLN A 214 3.98 -7.14 -3.14
N LYS A 215 3.18 -7.97 -3.83
CA LYS A 215 2.49 -9.12 -3.22
C LYS A 215 3.48 -10.22 -2.83
N MET A 216 4.44 -10.56 -3.68
CA MET A 216 5.48 -11.54 -3.40
C MET A 216 6.27 -11.15 -2.15
N LEU A 217 6.73 -9.90 -2.10
CA LEU A 217 7.51 -9.36 -0.99
C LEU A 217 6.76 -9.44 0.37
N MET A 218 5.42 -9.35 0.36
CA MET A 218 4.58 -9.48 1.57
C MET A 218 4.63 -10.88 2.20
N TYR A 219 4.80 -11.93 1.39
CA TYR A 219 4.91 -13.32 1.87
C TYR A 219 6.36 -13.75 2.07
N VAL A 220 7.30 -13.21 1.29
CA VAL A 220 8.73 -13.49 1.43
C VAL A 220 9.29 -12.90 2.72
N PHE A 221 8.93 -11.68 3.12
CA PHE A 221 9.51 -11.06 4.33
C PHE A 221 9.25 -11.83 5.64
N PRO A 222 8.04 -12.33 5.95
CA PRO A 222 7.83 -13.19 7.12
C PRO A 222 8.72 -14.44 7.15
N VAL A 223 8.87 -15.13 6.00
CA VAL A 223 9.75 -16.30 5.89
C VAL A 223 11.22 -15.91 6.07
N MET A 224 11.63 -14.78 5.48
CA MET A 224 12.97 -14.22 5.63
C MET A 224 13.27 -13.88 7.11
N PHE A 225 12.33 -13.28 7.84
CA PHE A 225 12.50 -13.02 9.27
C PHE A 225 12.53 -14.31 10.11
N ALA A 226 11.75 -15.33 9.76
CA ALA A 226 11.82 -16.62 10.44
C ALA A 226 13.17 -17.33 10.25
N VAL A 227 13.72 -17.33 9.03
CA VAL A 227 14.98 -18.03 8.70
C VAL A 227 16.23 -17.23 9.11
N PHE A 228 16.28 -15.93 8.84
CA PHE A 228 17.46 -15.12 9.15
C PHE A 228 17.42 -14.51 10.55
N GLY A 229 16.24 -14.24 11.11
CA GLY A 229 16.07 -13.57 12.41
C GLY A 229 16.74 -14.29 13.58
N ILE A 230 16.76 -15.63 13.55
CA ILE A 230 17.40 -16.45 14.60
C ILE A 230 18.92 -16.25 14.69
N ASN A 231 19.57 -15.79 13.62
CA ASN A 231 21.02 -15.58 13.57
C ASN A 231 21.45 -14.18 14.06
N PHE A 232 20.48 -13.29 14.32
CA PHE A 232 20.75 -11.91 14.75
C PHE A 232 20.69 -11.77 16.27
N PRO A 233 21.53 -10.90 16.88
CA PRO A 233 21.43 -10.57 18.30
C PRO A 233 20.05 -9.98 18.65
N VAL A 234 19.57 -10.20 19.88
CA VAL A 234 18.30 -9.63 20.37
C VAL A 234 18.23 -8.11 20.19
N GLY A 235 19.33 -7.37 20.42
CA GLY A 235 19.37 -5.93 20.17
C GLY A 235 19.05 -5.54 18.71
N VAL A 236 19.43 -6.37 17.74
CA VAL A 236 19.16 -6.15 16.31
C VAL A 236 17.68 -6.41 15.99
N LEU A 237 17.04 -7.35 16.70
CA LEU A 237 15.59 -7.58 16.61
C LEU A 237 14.79 -6.43 17.23
N VAL A 238 15.25 -5.85 18.35
CA VAL A 238 14.68 -4.63 18.94
C VAL A 238 14.71 -3.45 17.97
N TYR A 239 15.83 -3.24 17.27
CA TYR A 239 15.93 -2.27 16.18
C TYR A 239 14.85 -2.52 15.10
N TRP A 240 14.72 -3.77 14.65
CA TRP A 240 13.81 -4.12 13.55
C TRP A 240 12.35 -3.95 13.94
N LEU A 241 11.97 -4.40 15.14
CA LEU A 241 10.63 -4.23 15.68
C LEU A 241 10.28 -2.75 15.80
N THR A 242 11.18 -1.93 16.34
CA THR A 242 11.03 -0.47 16.41
C THR A 242 10.85 0.15 15.01
N THR A 243 11.69 -0.27 14.05
CA THR A 243 11.60 0.15 12.65
C THR A 243 10.25 -0.21 12.03
N ASN A 244 9.71 -1.41 12.29
CA ASN A 244 8.41 -1.83 11.78
C ASN A 244 7.26 -1.06 12.43
N VAL A 245 7.28 -0.87 13.75
CA VAL A 245 6.28 -0.08 14.49
C VAL A 245 6.28 1.38 14.02
N TRP A 246 7.45 1.99 13.86
CA TRP A 246 7.59 3.33 13.28
C TRP A 246 7.00 3.39 11.87
N THR A 247 7.39 2.44 11.01
CA THR A 247 6.93 2.40 9.60
C THR A 247 5.40 2.22 9.54
N MET A 248 4.84 1.39 10.41
CA MET A 248 3.39 1.21 10.55
C MET A 248 2.69 2.51 10.97
N GLY A 249 3.19 3.20 11.99
CA GLY A 249 2.65 4.49 12.46
C GLY A 249 2.75 5.59 11.40
N GLN A 250 3.92 5.73 10.76
CA GLN A 250 4.15 6.63 9.63
C GLN A 250 3.18 6.33 8.48
N GLN A 251 3.00 5.05 8.14
CA GLN A 251 2.09 4.64 7.06
C GLN A 251 0.64 4.95 7.38
N MET A 252 0.17 4.67 8.61
CA MET A 252 -1.16 5.03 9.07
C MET A 252 -1.40 6.55 8.98
N TYR A 253 -0.43 7.36 9.43
CA TYR A 253 -0.50 8.82 9.38
C TYR A 253 -0.55 9.34 7.93
N VAL A 254 0.34 8.84 7.06
CA VAL A 254 0.42 9.23 5.64
C VAL A 254 -0.87 8.88 4.89
N ILE A 255 -1.39 7.66 5.05
CA ILE A 255 -2.65 7.25 4.41
C ILE A 255 -3.82 8.11 4.90
N ARG A 256 -3.89 8.40 6.21
CA ARG A 256 -5.01 9.14 6.81
C ARG A 256 -5.06 10.61 6.42
N ASN A 257 -3.90 11.26 6.32
CA ASN A 257 -3.79 12.71 6.13
C ASN A 257 -3.48 13.13 4.69
N ASN A 258 -2.97 12.20 3.88
CA ASN A 258 -2.59 12.45 2.50
C ASN A 258 -2.84 11.18 1.67
N PRO A 259 -4.09 10.80 1.37
CA PRO A 259 -4.42 9.56 0.65
C PRO A 259 -4.02 9.62 -0.84
N THR A 260 -3.90 8.45 -1.48
CA THR A 260 -3.68 8.35 -2.94
C THR A 260 -4.96 8.72 -3.71
N PRO A 261 -4.91 9.57 -4.75
CA PRO A 261 -6.06 9.86 -5.60
C PRO A 261 -6.68 8.59 -6.20
N GLY A 262 -8.01 8.52 -6.27
CA GLY A 262 -8.77 7.37 -6.79
C GLY A 262 -8.90 6.20 -5.80
N SER A 263 -8.27 6.27 -4.63
CA SER A 263 -8.29 5.17 -3.65
C SER A 263 -9.48 5.23 -2.69
N LYS A 264 -9.81 4.08 -2.07
CA LYS A 264 -10.80 4.01 -0.97
C LYS A 264 -10.40 4.89 0.22
N ALA A 265 -9.10 5.09 0.46
CA ALA A 265 -8.60 6.03 1.46
C ALA A 265 -8.92 7.49 1.10
N GLN A 266 -8.91 7.87 -0.18
CA GLN A 266 -9.36 9.20 -0.62
C GLN A 266 -10.86 9.38 -0.42
N ALA A 267 -11.67 8.38 -0.77
CA ALA A 267 -13.13 8.44 -0.55
C ALA A 267 -13.46 8.75 0.93
N ALA A 268 -12.90 7.97 1.85
CA ALA A 268 -13.09 8.16 3.30
C ALA A 268 -12.45 9.46 3.84
N TYR A 269 -11.45 10.03 3.17
CA TYR A 269 -10.93 11.36 3.49
C TYR A 269 -11.86 12.47 3.03
N LEU A 270 -12.33 12.42 1.79
CA LEU A 270 -13.22 13.43 1.22
C LEU A 270 -14.56 13.46 1.93
N GLU A 271 -15.12 12.31 2.32
CA GLU A 271 -16.34 12.26 3.13
C GLU A 271 -16.18 12.97 4.49
N ARG A 272 -15.06 12.74 5.19
CA ARG A 272 -14.72 13.44 6.43
C ARG A 272 -14.52 14.94 6.20
N LEU A 273 -13.89 15.31 5.08
CA LEU A 273 -13.70 16.71 4.71
C LEU A 273 -15.02 17.41 4.40
N THR A 274 -15.94 16.77 3.65
CA THR A 274 -17.30 17.26 3.44
C THR A 274 -17.97 17.50 4.77
N LYS A 275 -18.06 16.50 5.66
CA LYS A 275 -18.69 16.62 6.98
C LYS A 275 -18.12 17.78 7.82
N HIS A 276 -16.79 17.94 7.82
CA HIS A 276 -16.13 19.06 8.52
C HIS A 276 -16.51 20.42 7.92
N VAL A 277 -16.44 20.54 6.61
CA VAL A 277 -16.67 21.80 5.88
C VAL A 277 -18.16 22.18 5.87
N THR A 278 -19.09 21.21 5.82
CA THR A 278 -20.53 21.47 5.96
C THR A 278 -20.92 21.92 7.37
N HIS A 279 -20.22 21.44 8.40
CA HIS A 279 -20.50 21.80 9.79
C HIS A 279 -19.88 23.16 10.18
N HIS A 280 -18.68 23.49 9.69
CA HIS A 280 -17.96 24.71 10.06
C HIS A 280 -17.97 25.82 8.99
N GLY A 281 -18.52 25.56 7.80
CA GLY A 281 -18.63 26.52 6.69
C GLY A 281 -17.31 26.91 6.02
N LYS A 282 -16.17 26.32 6.40
CA LYS A 282 -14.82 26.67 5.87
C LYS A 282 -13.83 25.52 5.97
N THR A 283 -12.79 25.53 5.12
CA THR A 283 -11.59 24.69 5.28
C THR A 283 -10.64 25.32 6.30
N ARG A 284 -10.13 24.51 7.24
CA ARG A 284 -9.34 24.99 8.39
C ARG A 284 -7.83 24.78 8.20
N ARG A 285 -7.42 23.64 7.63
CA ARG A 285 -6.00 23.27 7.53
C ARG A 285 -5.41 23.62 6.17
N ARG A 286 -4.12 24.00 6.14
CA ARG A 286 -3.37 24.23 4.88
C ARG A 286 -3.38 23.01 3.95
N SER A 287 -3.37 21.80 4.52
CA SER A 287 -3.49 20.54 3.77
C SER A 287 -4.85 20.37 3.10
N GLU A 288 -5.94 20.72 3.78
CA GLU A 288 -7.30 20.69 3.24
C GLU A 288 -7.41 21.67 2.06
N LYS A 289 -6.94 22.91 2.25
CA LYS A 289 -6.90 23.91 1.17
C LYS A 289 -6.10 23.42 -0.04
N THR A 290 -4.95 22.80 0.19
CA THR A 290 -4.10 22.26 -0.90
C THR A 290 -4.82 21.15 -1.68
N ILE A 291 -5.58 20.29 -0.99
CA ILE A 291 -6.36 19.21 -1.63
C ILE A 291 -7.57 19.78 -2.38
N VAL A 292 -8.33 20.70 -1.79
CA VAL A 292 -9.45 21.36 -2.46
C VAL A 292 -8.98 22.11 -3.71
N LYS A 293 -7.89 22.89 -3.61
CA LYS A 293 -7.25 23.55 -4.76
C LYS A 293 -6.88 22.57 -5.87
N ALA A 294 -6.28 21.43 -5.53
CA ALA A 294 -5.92 20.40 -6.51
C ALA A 294 -7.16 19.73 -7.14
N ILE A 295 -8.28 19.61 -6.42
CA ILE A 295 -9.54 19.06 -6.95
C ILE A 295 -10.23 20.06 -7.87
N VAL A 296 -10.25 21.35 -7.52
CA VAL A 296 -10.81 22.42 -8.36
C VAL A 296 -10.00 22.55 -9.66
N ALA A 297 -8.67 22.58 -9.56
CA ALA A 297 -7.77 22.69 -10.71
C ALA A 297 -7.90 21.55 -11.74
N LYS A 298 -8.42 20.38 -11.35
CA LYS A 298 -8.67 19.26 -12.28
C LYS A 298 -9.86 19.49 -13.22
N GLY A 299 -10.76 20.43 -12.95
CA GLY A 299 -11.89 20.71 -13.84
C GLY A 299 -12.72 19.45 -14.18
N ARG A 300 -12.66 18.98 -15.43
CA ARG A 300 -13.36 17.77 -15.92
C ARG A 300 -12.66 16.45 -15.53
N ASP A 301 -11.36 16.48 -15.24
CA ASP A 301 -10.51 15.31 -14.94
C ASP A 301 -10.58 14.83 -13.47
N ARG A 302 -11.55 15.34 -12.70
CA ARG A 302 -11.86 14.86 -11.35
C ARG A 302 -12.26 13.38 -11.38
N ASN A 303 -11.70 12.58 -10.49
CA ASN A 303 -12.13 11.18 -10.31
C ASN A 303 -13.53 11.09 -9.67
N GLU A 304 -14.11 9.89 -9.62
CA GLU A 304 -15.47 9.68 -9.11
C GLU A 304 -15.69 10.22 -7.68
N PHE A 305 -14.74 10.00 -6.76
CA PHE A 305 -14.83 10.49 -5.39
C PHE A 305 -14.68 12.01 -5.29
N GLU A 306 -13.84 12.60 -6.14
CA GLU A 306 -13.65 14.05 -6.26
C GLU A 306 -14.89 14.74 -6.86
N ARG A 307 -15.56 14.11 -7.82
CA ARG A 307 -16.88 14.56 -8.34
C ARG A 307 -17.94 14.49 -7.25
N LYS A 308 -18.06 13.36 -6.54
CA LYS A 308 -18.97 13.20 -5.40
C LYS A 308 -18.75 14.24 -4.30
N PHE A 309 -17.49 14.56 -3.98
CA PHE A 309 -17.13 15.61 -3.01
C PHE A 309 -17.66 16.98 -3.40
N ILE A 310 -17.42 17.44 -4.64
CA ILE A 310 -17.88 18.76 -5.10
C ILE A 310 -19.41 18.82 -5.20
N ASN A 311 -20.06 17.76 -5.68
CA ASN A 311 -21.52 17.69 -5.74
C ASN A 311 -22.15 17.75 -4.33
N ALA A 312 -21.51 17.13 -3.33
CA ALA A 312 -21.95 17.19 -1.94
C ALA A 312 -21.79 18.59 -1.32
N LEU A 313 -20.72 19.33 -1.65
CA LEU A 313 -20.56 20.73 -1.25
C LEU A 313 -21.64 21.61 -1.88
N SER A 314 -21.86 21.49 -3.20
CA SER A 314 -22.90 22.26 -3.91
C SER A 314 -24.29 22.02 -3.32
N LYS A 315 -24.64 20.76 -3.04
CA LYS A 315 -25.89 20.39 -2.35
C LYS A 315 -26.03 20.99 -0.95
N ALA A 316 -24.93 21.29 -0.27
CA ALA A 316 -24.90 21.97 1.02
C ALA A 316 -24.84 23.51 0.92
N GLY A 317 -24.96 24.09 -0.28
CA GLY A 317 -24.84 25.53 -0.50
C GLY A 317 -23.40 26.05 -0.37
N LEU A 318 -22.41 25.20 -0.61
CA LEU A 318 -20.98 25.51 -0.47
C LEU A 318 -20.24 25.36 -1.81
N ALA A 319 -19.40 26.33 -2.13
CA ALA A 319 -18.57 26.36 -3.34
C ALA A 319 -17.08 26.24 -2.99
N ALA A 320 -16.39 25.32 -3.67
CA ALA A 320 -14.95 25.14 -3.56
C ALA A 320 -14.20 26.11 -4.50
N GLN A 321 -13.23 26.83 -3.95
CA GLN A 321 -12.54 27.93 -4.63
C GLN A 321 -11.16 27.52 -5.16
N ALA A 322 -10.66 28.26 -6.16
CA ALA A 322 -9.35 28.01 -6.78
C ALA A 322 -8.14 28.25 -5.84
N ASP A 323 -8.32 28.99 -4.75
CA ASP A 323 -7.33 29.14 -3.67
C ASP A 323 -7.35 27.97 -2.66
N GLY A 324 -8.35 27.09 -2.74
CA GLY A 324 -8.57 25.98 -1.83
C GLY A 324 -9.49 26.27 -0.65
N THR A 325 -10.05 27.48 -0.54
CA THR A 325 -11.13 27.74 0.40
C THR A 325 -12.43 27.07 -0.03
N VAL A 326 -13.35 26.93 0.91
CA VAL A 326 -14.75 26.61 0.62
C VAL A 326 -15.56 27.70 1.30
N LEU A 327 -16.47 28.31 0.54
CA LEU A 327 -17.30 29.43 0.97
C LEU A 327 -18.78 29.09 0.77
N LYS A 328 -19.66 29.77 1.49
CA LYS A 328 -21.10 29.71 1.23
C LYS A 328 -21.38 30.35 -0.13
N GLY A 329 -21.95 29.59 -1.05
CA GLY A 329 -22.29 30.11 -2.37
C GLY A 329 -23.51 31.01 -2.29
N GLU A 330 -23.40 32.21 -2.83
CA GLU A 330 -24.59 32.87 -3.38
C GLU A 330 -25.15 31.97 -4.48
N THR A 331 -26.48 31.81 -4.49
CA THR A 331 -27.30 30.91 -5.33
C THR A 331 -26.58 30.24 -6.51
N ALA A 332 -26.47 28.92 -6.45
CA ALA A 332 -25.81 28.07 -7.44
C ALA A 332 -26.18 28.45 -8.89
N VAL A 333 -25.23 29.09 -9.58
CA VAL A 333 -25.22 29.14 -11.04
C VAL A 333 -24.95 27.70 -11.51
N LEU A 334 -25.97 27.08 -12.10
CA LEU A 334 -25.79 25.84 -12.84
C LEU A 334 -24.99 26.17 -14.09
N GLU A 335 -23.73 25.74 -14.15
CA GLU A 335 -22.96 25.72 -15.40
C GLU A 335 -23.62 24.72 -16.37
N ASN A 336 -24.49 25.23 -17.25
CA ASN A 336 -24.86 24.54 -18.47
C ASN A 336 -23.64 24.47 -19.40
N GLU A 337 -23.53 23.41 -20.21
CA GLU A 337 -22.29 23.02 -20.92
C GLU A 337 -21.65 24.05 -21.87
N ASN A 338 -22.33 25.17 -22.18
CA ASN A 338 -21.93 26.16 -23.18
C ASN A 338 -21.62 27.57 -22.64
N GLY A 339 -21.49 27.78 -21.33
CA GLY A 339 -20.80 28.97 -20.80
C GLY A 339 -21.46 30.35 -21.02
N THR A 340 -22.80 30.44 -20.96
CA THR A 340 -23.54 31.72 -21.06
C THR A 340 -24.44 31.92 -19.82
N PRO A 341 -24.60 33.14 -19.26
CA PRO A 341 -25.41 33.34 -18.06
C PRO A 341 -26.92 33.19 -18.35
N GLY A 342 -27.57 32.19 -17.74
CA GLY A 342 -29.02 31.99 -17.82
C GLY A 342 -29.71 32.22 -16.47
N THR A 343 -30.60 33.20 -16.40
CA THR A 343 -31.46 33.44 -15.23
C THR A 343 -32.70 32.54 -15.30
N GLY A 344 -32.80 31.55 -14.39
CA GLY A 344 -33.96 30.65 -14.36
C GLY A 344 -34.04 29.79 -13.10
N ALA A 345 -34.99 30.09 -12.22
CA ALA A 345 -35.26 29.28 -11.03
C ALA A 345 -35.90 27.93 -11.42
N PRO A 346 -35.53 26.81 -10.78
CA PRO A 346 -36.05 25.48 -11.14
C PRO A 346 -37.50 25.30 -10.69
N LYS A 347 -38.45 25.50 -11.61
CA LYS A 347 -39.88 25.26 -11.37
C LYS A 347 -40.14 23.74 -11.33
N ARG A 348 -40.16 23.16 -10.13
CA ARG A 348 -40.39 21.74 -9.86
C ARG A 348 -41.76 21.29 -10.38
N GLN A 349 -41.83 20.71 -11.59
CA GLN A 349 -43.01 19.97 -12.03
C GLN A 349 -43.14 18.69 -11.20
N GLN A 350 -44.09 18.69 -10.27
CA GLN A 350 -44.66 17.44 -9.77
C GLN A 350 -45.60 16.87 -10.84
N PRO A 351 -45.58 15.56 -11.14
CA PRO A 351 -46.65 14.95 -11.91
C PRO A 351 -47.96 15.08 -11.13
N LYS A 352 -48.95 15.75 -11.71
CA LYS A 352 -50.29 15.88 -11.09
C LYS A 352 -50.90 14.49 -10.92
N ARG A 353 -51.02 14.06 -9.67
CA ARG A 353 -51.76 12.85 -9.29
C ARG A 353 -53.25 13.09 -9.58
N GLN A 354 -53.78 12.49 -10.64
CA GLN A 354 -55.23 12.56 -10.93
C GLN A 354 -56.02 11.99 -9.75
N SER A 355 -57.09 12.67 -9.33
CA SER A 355 -57.93 12.19 -8.24
C SER A 355 -58.89 11.10 -8.74
N LYS A 356 -59.37 10.26 -7.81
CA LYS A 356 -60.13 9.04 -8.10
C LYS A 356 -61.58 9.29 -8.58
N ALA A 357 -61.96 10.54 -8.86
CA ALA A 357 -63.32 10.94 -9.24
C ALA A 357 -63.58 10.95 -10.76
N GLN A 358 -62.58 10.73 -11.61
CA GLN A 358 -62.71 10.84 -13.07
C GLN A 358 -62.54 9.49 -13.80
N ARG A 359 -62.93 8.39 -13.15
CA ARG A 359 -62.98 7.02 -13.70
C ARG A 359 -64.32 6.34 -13.42
N GLN A 360 -65.42 6.93 -13.86
CA GLN A 360 -66.71 6.26 -14.10
C GLN A 360 -67.62 7.20 -14.91
N GLY A 361 -68.21 6.70 -16.00
CA GLY A 361 -68.97 7.49 -16.97
C GLY A 361 -68.61 7.15 -18.41
N GLY A 362 -69.06 5.99 -18.89
CA GLY A 362 -68.96 5.62 -20.30
C GLY A 362 -70.17 6.08 -21.11
N PRO A 363 -70.05 6.35 -22.42
CA PRO A 363 -71.21 6.54 -23.30
C PRO A 363 -71.87 5.21 -23.63
N ARG A 364 -73.21 5.17 -23.62
CA ARG A 364 -74.03 4.02 -24.08
C ARG A 364 -74.46 4.27 -25.53
N ALA A 365 -74.51 3.22 -26.34
CA ALA A 365 -74.72 3.33 -27.79
C ALA A 365 -76.20 3.35 -28.23
N ALA A 366 -76.43 3.92 -29.42
CA ALA A 366 -77.53 3.69 -30.36
C ALA A 366 -77.03 4.15 -31.75
N GLY A 367 -77.26 3.48 -32.88
CA GLY A 367 -77.82 2.13 -33.15
C GLY A 367 -77.67 1.79 -34.66
N GLU A 368 -77.98 0.54 -35.05
CA GLU A 368 -78.23 0.05 -36.44
C GLU A 368 -77.05 0.13 -37.48
N SER A 369 -76.90 -0.71 -38.51
CA SER A 369 -77.47 -2.05 -38.86
C SER A 369 -76.64 -2.71 -40.00
N GLY A 370 -76.62 -4.07 -40.08
CA GLY A 370 -76.00 -4.87 -41.19
C GLY A 370 -74.45 -4.86 -41.25
N THR A 371 -73.70 -5.83 -41.79
CA THR A 371 -73.88 -7.15 -42.46
C THR A 371 -72.47 -7.77 -42.62
N ALA A 372 -72.17 -9.08 -42.74
CA ALA A 372 -72.90 -10.36 -42.64
C ALA A 372 -71.88 -11.53 -42.41
N THR A 373 -72.30 -12.80 -42.58
CA THR A 373 -71.55 -14.07 -42.91
C THR A 373 -70.02 -14.19 -42.63
N GLY A 374 -69.48 -15.31 -42.12
CA GLY A 374 -70.02 -16.65 -41.80
C GLY A 374 -68.90 -17.72 -41.80
N HIS A 375 -69.19 -18.94 -41.31
CA HIS A 375 -68.28 -20.12 -41.17
C HIS A 375 -67.10 -19.94 -40.19
N ALA A 376 -66.55 -20.95 -39.49
CA ALA A 376 -66.92 -22.29 -38.99
C ALA A 376 -65.58 -23.03 -38.80
N ALA A 377 -65.29 -23.48 -37.57
CA ALA A 377 -64.44 -24.62 -37.16
C ALA A 377 -63.00 -24.77 -37.76
N ASP A 378 -61.97 -25.23 -37.04
CA ASP A 378 -61.91 -25.89 -35.73
C ASP A 378 -60.52 -25.69 -35.06
N ASP A 379 -60.42 -26.18 -33.82
CA ASP A 379 -59.25 -26.81 -33.16
C ASP A 379 -58.44 -26.07 -32.07
N SER A 380 -58.39 -26.77 -30.92
CA SER A 380 -57.48 -26.78 -29.74
C SER A 380 -56.92 -25.50 -29.09
N SER A 381 -57.69 -25.03 -28.09
CA SER A 381 -57.44 -25.09 -26.63
C SER A 381 -56.03 -24.84 -26.00
N PRO A 382 -55.96 -24.29 -24.76
CA PRO A 382 -54.82 -23.43 -24.37
C PRO A 382 -53.98 -23.90 -23.15
N THR A 383 -53.00 -23.05 -22.81
CA THR A 383 -51.98 -23.17 -21.75
C THR A 383 -52.46 -22.97 -20.31
N SER A 384 -51.79 -23.60 -19.34
CA SER A 384 -51.72 -23.26 -17.90
C SER A 384 -50.79 -24.26 -17.16
N LEU A 385 -50.21 -24.02 -15.97
CA LEU A 385 -49.62 -22.82 -15.34
C LEU A 385 -48.72 -23.27 -14.15
N SER A 386 -47.64 -22.51 -13.86
CA SER A 386 -46.99 -22.32 -12.54
C SER A 386 -46.61 -23.51 -11.61
N LYS A 387 -45.33 -23.54 -11.18
CA LYS A 387 -44.94 -23.88 -9.79
C LYS A 387 -43.60 -23.26 -9.37
N ALA A 388 -43.43 -23.01 -8.07
CA ALA A 388 -42.22 -22.60 -7.34
C ALA A 388 -42.31 -23.18 -5.90
N PRO A 389 -41.29 -23.04 -5.02
CA PRO A 389 -39.88 -23.41 -5.18
C PRO A 389 -39.37 -24.33 -4.03
N ASP A 390 -38.03 -24.42 -3.88
CA ASP A 390 -37.22 -24.82 -2.69
C ASP A 390 -36.66 -26.27 -2.53
N GLU A 391 -35.63 -26.33 -1.67
CA GLU A 391 -34.37 -27.11 -1.65
C GLU A 391 -34.41 -28.60 -1.19
N GLN A 392 -33.40 -29.43 -1.55
CA GLN A 392 -32.47 -30.10 -0.58
C GLN A 392 -31.44 -31.13 -1.17
N ASP A 393 -30.17 -30.92 -0.80
CA ASP A 393 -29.10 -31.79 -0.22
C ASP A 393 -28.52 -33.16 -0.76
N SER A 394 -27.18 -33.24 -0.67
CA SER A 394 -26.26 -34.37 -0.27
C SER A 394 -25.99 -35.70 -1.07
N LYS A 395 -24.74 -35.82 -1.63
CA LYS A 395 -23.68 -36.91 -1.52
C LYS A 395 -23.99 -38.43 -1.79
N PRO A 396 -23.03 -39.42 -1.79
CA PRO A 396 -21.52 -39.43 -1.79
C PRO A 396 -20.78 -40.50 -2.70
N ALA A 397 -19.42 -40.44 -2.76
CA ALA A 397 -18.40 -41.55 -2.80
C ALA A 397 -18.37 -42.62 -3.96
N ALA A 398 -17.29 -43.42 -4.24
CA ALA A 398 -15.80 -43.31 -4.12
C ALA A 398 -15.07 -44.52 -4.82
N GLY A 399 -13.76 -44.42 -5.11
CA GLY A 399 -12.83 -45.54 -5.46
C GLY A 399 -12.38 -45.65 -6.95
N ALA A 400 -11.28 -46.32 -7.35
CA ALA A 400 -10.05 -46.79 -6.67
C ALA A 400 -8.88 -47.09 -7.68
N LYS A 401 -7.66 -47.36 -7.18
CA LYS A 401 -6.33 -47.41 -7.85
C LYS A 401 -6.07 -48.49 -8.95
N LYS A 402 -5.12 -48.19 -9.86
CA LYS A 402 -4.03 -49.03 -10.47
C LYS A 402 -3.15 -48.09 -11.34
N ALA A 403 -1.89 -48.31 -11.76
CA ALA A 403 -0.68 -49.06 -11.38
C ALA A 403 0.40 -48.69 -12.47
N GLN A 404 1.70 -48.83 -12.16
CA GLN A 404 2.89 -48.47 -12.97
C GLN A 404 3.37 -49.64 -13.90
N PRO A 405 4.56 -49.63 -14.56
CA PRO A 405 5.34 -48.60 -15.30
C PRO A 405 5.94 -49.12 -16.65
N GLN A 406 6.67 -48.30 -17.42
CA GLN A 406 7.76 -48.62 -18.39
C GLN A 406 8.24 -47.30 -19.06
N SER A 407 9.42 -47.09 -19.66
CA SER A 407 10.84 -47.50 -19.50
C SER A 407 11.59 -47.10 -20.80
N GLY A 408 12.81 -46.55 -20.72
CA GLY A 408 13.65 -46.19 -21.89
C GLY A 408 13.40 -44.77 -22.44
N GLY A 409 14.35 -44.10 -23.09
CA GLY A 409 15.74 -44.42 -23.41
C GLY A 409 16.49 -43.15 -23.86
N GLY A 410 17.83 -43.17 -23.91
CA GLY A 410 18.65 -41.96 -24.04
C GLY A 410 18.63 -41.29 -25.44
N GLY A 411 18.95 -39.99 -25.48
CA GLY A 411 19.02 -39.20 -26.71
C GLY A 411 19.79 -37.88 -26.54
N ARG A 412 21.11 -37.92 -26.65
CA ARG A 412 22.02 -36.77 -26.52
C ARG A 412 22.13 -36.04 -27.86
N SER A 413 21.63 -34.80 -27.98
CA SER A 413 21.78 -34.01 -29.22
C SER A 413 22.33 -32.58 -28.97
N LYS A 414 23.09 -32.11 -29.96
CA LYS A 414 24.03 -30.99 -29.90
C LYS A 414 23.35 -29.63 -29.70
N ALA A 415 23.97 -28.77 -28.90
CA ALA A 415 23.77 -27.32 -29.01
C ALA A 415 24.35 -26.82 -30.35
N GLN A 416 23.58 -26.01 -31.08
CA GLN A 416 24.02 -25.41 -32.34
C GLN A 416 24.00 -23.88 -32.19
N SER A 417 25.16 -23.25 -32.40
CA SER A 417 25.38 -21.82 -32.17
C SER A 417 24.75 -20.96 -33.28
N GLY A 418 23.53 -20.48 -33.03
CA GLY A 418 22.81 -19.54 -33.91
C GLY A 418 23.27 -18.09 -33.75
N GLN A 419 24.30 -17.68 -34.49
CA GLN A 419 24.79 -16.30 -34.53
C GLN A 419 23.81 -15.40 -35.32
N ARG A 420 23.16 -14.41 -34.67
CA ARG A 420 22.38 -13.39 -35.41
C ARG A 420 22.65 -11.95 -34.95
N LYS A 421 22.96 -11.13 -35.95
CA LYS A 421 23.51 -9.77 -35.88
C LYS A 421 22.61 -8.79 -35.12
N GLY A 422 23.22 -7.96 -34.26
CA GLY A 422 22.58 -6.74 -33.74
C GLY A 422 22.56 -5.61 -34.78
N PRO A 423 21.64 -4.64 -34.69
CA PRO A 423 21.53 -3.54 -35.65
C PRO A 423 22.68 -2.53 -35.52
N GLN A 424 23.27 -2.17 -36.66
CA GLN A 424 24.35 -1.19 -36.73
C GLN A 424 23.82 0.25 -36.56
N ARG A 425 24.54 1.05 -35.78
CA ARG A 425 24.32 2.50 -35.65
C ARG A 425 24.96 3.24 -36.84
N PRO A 426 24.27 4.16 -37.53
CA PRO A 426 24.90 4.97 -38.57
C PRO A 426 25.97 5.89 -37.97
N LYS A 427 27.14 5.96 -38.62
CA LYS A 427 28.17 6.96 -38.30
C LYS A 427 27.85 8.26 -39.06
N SER A 428 27.74 9.36 -38.34
CA SER A 428 27.71 10.71 -38.94
C SER A 428 29.10 11.08 -39.47
N PRO A 429 29.25 11.61 -40.70
CA PRO A 429 30.53 12.10 -41.19
C PRO A 429 30.87 13.45 -40.57
N SER A 430 32.11 13.60 -40.10
CA SER A 430 32.70 14.90 -39.77
C SER A 430 33.16 15.60 -41.05
N LYS A 431 32.91 16.91 -41.16
CA LYS A 431 33.62 17.79 -42.10
C LYS A 431 33.78 19.20 -41.50
N LYS A 432 35.05 19.57 -41.37
CA LYS A 432 35.64 20.93 -41.24
C LYS A 432 35.16 21.78 -40.07
#